data_AF-A0A916TVW0-F1
#
_entry.id   AF-A0A916TVW0-F1
#
_cell.length_a   1.000
_cell.length_b   1.000
_cell.length_c   1.000
_cell.angle_alpha   90.00
_cell.angle_beta   90.00
_cell.angle_gamma   90.00
#
_symmetry.space_group_name_H-M   'P 1'
#
loop_
_entity.id
_entity.type
_entity.pdbx_description
1 polymer ?
#
loop_
_entity_poly.entity_id
_entity_poly.type
_entity_poly.pdbx_seq_one_letter_code
_entity_poly.pdbx_strand_id
1 'polypeptide(L)'
;MQVVRTVLWIAITAILVAFIAMNWTTVPVNFWPLDDGNYVHFEWPVGVVALLFFLLGMVPVWLYLRAVRWRLQRRIAALENSLRASSIPSAAPPAAEPAPSSASLEAPLPPTSPEP
;
A
#
# COMPACT_ATOMS: atom_id res chain seq x y z
N MET A 1 11.79 19.94 -0.21
CA MET A 1 10.62 19.24 0.37
C MET A 1 10.76 18.95 1.87
N GLN A 2 11.93 18.50 2.35
CA GLN A 2 12.10 18.13 3.76
C GLN A 2 12.04 19.32 4.72
N VAL A 3 12.69 20.45 4.39
CA VAL A 3 12.62 21.68 5.20
C VAL A 3 11.19 22.19 5.33
N VAL A 4 10.46 22.31 4.22
CA VAL A 4 9.03 22.73 4.22
C VAL A 4 8.18 21.81 5.11
N ARG A 5 8.39 20.49 4.99
CA ARG A 5 7.70 19.51 5.84
C ARG A 5 8.05 19.68 7.32
N THR A 6 9.32 19.92 7.66
CA THR A 6 9.76 20.13 9.05
C THR A 6 9.18 21.41 9.62
N VAL A 7 9.23 22.53 8.87
CA VAL A 7 8.65 23.81 9.28
C VAL A 7 7.15 23.69 9.51
N LEU A 8 6.43 22.98 8.62
CA LEU A 8 5.01 22.72 8.78
C LEU A 8 4.72 21.93 10.06
N TRP A 9 5.49 20.87 10.33
CA TRP A 9 5.33 20.08 11.56
C TRP A 9 5.61 20.90 12.81
N ILE A 10 6.65 21.72 12.81
CA ILE A 10 6.97 22.63 13.92
C ILE A 10 5.80 23.60 14.16
N ALA A 11 5.24 24.20 13.10
CA ALA A 11 4.10 25.10 13.20
C ALA A 11 2.86 24.39 13.77
N ILE A 12 2.55 23.18 13.29
CA ILE A 12 1.44 22.37 13.81
C ILE A 12 1.66 22.06 15.30
N THR A 13 2.85 21.61 15.69
CA THR A 13 3.15 21.29 17.09
C THR A 13 3.07 22.53 17.98
N ALA A 14 3.54 23.69 17.51
CA ALA A 14 3.44 24.95 18.26
C ALA A 14 1.97 25.36 18.49
N ILE A 15 1.12 25.27 17.45
CA ILE A 15 -0.32 25.52 17.56
C ILE A 15 -0.97 24.55 18.55
N LEU A 16 -0.59 23.27 18.48
CA LEU A 16 -1.11 22.24 19.36
C LEU A 16 -0.79 22.51 20.83
N VAL A 17 0.47 22.83 21.12
CA VAL A 17 0.92 23.16 22.48
C VAL A 17 0.24 24.43 22.98
N ALA A 18 0.13 25.47 22.15
CA ALA A 18 -0.57 26.70 22.50
C ALA A 18 -2.05 26.43 22.80
N PHE A 19 -2.72 25.60 21.99
CA PHE A 19 -4.10 25.21 22.21
C PHE A 19 -4.30 24.46 23.54
N ILE A 20 -3.41 23.51 23.87
CA ILE A 20 -3.45 22.79 25.15
C ILE A 20 -3.24 23.76 26.32
N ALA A 21 -2.24 24.65 26.23
CA ALA A 21 -1.94 25.62 27.28
C ALA A 21 -3.09 26.61 27.49
N MET A 22 -3.72 27.08 26.41
CA MET A 22 -4.82 28.04 26.47
C MET A 22 -6.14 27.42 26.94
N ASN A 23 -6.31 26.11 26.75
CA ASN A 23 -7.45 25.32 27.22
C ASN A 23 -7.10 24.48 28.45
N TRP A 24 -6.17 24.96 29.29
CA TRP A 24 -5.82 24.33 30.57
C TRP A 24 -6.85 24.66 31.65
N THR A 25 -8.11 24.37 31.37
CA THR A 25 -9.20 24.47 32.33
C THR A 25 -9.57 23.05 32.76
N THR A 26 -9.51 22.81 34.07
CA THR A 26 -9.98 21.56 34.67
C THR A 26 -11.49 21.63 34.76
N VAL A 27 -12.17 20.73 34.06
CA VAL A 27 -13.62 20.60 34.15
C VAL A 27 -13.92 19.31 34.90
N PRO A 28 -14.74 19.36 35.97
CA PRO A 28 -15.15 18.15 36.67
C PRO A 28 -16.05 17.32 35.75
N VAL A 29 -15.58 16.11 35.40
CA VAL A 29 -16.38 15.12 34.67
C VAL A 29 -16.98 14.15 35.69
N ASN A 30 -18.30 13.98 35.64
CA ASN A 30 -19.03 13.06 36.50
C ASN A 30 -18.99 11.66 35.87
N PHE A 31 -18.21 10.75 36.43
CA PHE A 31 -18.05 9.40 35.88
C PHE A 31 -19.15 8.44 36.33
N TRP A 32 -19.44 8.40 37.64
CA TRP A 32 -20.36 7.42 38.21
C TRP A 32 -21.14 8.01 39.38
N PRO A 33 -22.48 7.84 39.43
CA PRO A 33 -23.26 8.16 40.60
C PRO A 33 -22.97 7.13 41.70
N LEU A 34 -22.50 7.58 42.86
CA LEU A 34 -22.46 6.76 44.08
C LEU A 34 -23.84 6.77 44.73
N ASP A 35 -24.15 5.70 45.48
CA ASP A 35 -25.44 5.48 46.15
C ASP A 35 -25.84 6.63 47.11
N ASP A 36 -24.90 7.45 47.56
CA ASP A 36 -25.12 8.64 48.40
C ASP A 36 -25.48 9.91 47.60
N GLY A 37 -25.74 9.81 46.30
CA GLY A 37 -26.02 10.96 45.43
C GLY A 37 -24.80 11.81 45.08
N ASN A 38 -23.60 11.36 45.47
CA ASN A 38 -22.33 11.98 45.12
C ASN A 38 -21.78 11.39 43.81
N TYR A 39 -21.04 12.18 43.03
CA TYR A 39 -20.39 11.67 41.81
C TYR A 39 -18.90 11.54 42.04
N VAL A 40 -18.26 10.53 41.43
CA VAL A 40 -16.81 10.57 41.26
C VAL A 40 -16.48 11.68 40.28
N HIS A 41 -15.97 12.79 40.80
CA HIS A 41 -15.46 13.91 40.01
C HIS A 41 -14.02 13.59 39.61
N PHE A 42 -13.76 13.55 38.31
CA PHE A 42 -12.39 13.55 37.81
C PHE A 42 -12.16 14.83 37.02
N GLU A 43 -11.15 15.57 37.44
CA GLU A 43 -10.77 16.84 36.83
C GLU A 43 -9.87 16.55 35.63
N TRP A 44 -10.48 16.44 34.44
CA TRP A 44 -9.72 16.29 33.19
C TRP A 44 -9.46 17.67 32.57
N PRO A 45 -8.22 17.96 32.12
CA PRO A 45 -7.95 19.17 31.37
C PRO A 45 -8.67 19.10 30.01
N VAL A 46 -9.51 20.09 29.73
CA VAL A 46 -10.28 20.16 28.47
C VAL A 46 -9.37 20.11 27.24
N GLY A 47 -8.19 20.74 27.32
CA GLY A 47 -7.19 20.71 26.25
C GLY A 47 -6.74 19.29 25.86
N VAL A 48 -6.60 18.37 26.81
CA VAL A 48 -6.19 16.97 26.54
C VAL A 48 -7.32 16.19 25.86
N VAL A 49 -8.55 16.39 26.33
CA VAL A 49 -9.73 15.73 25.76
C VAL A 49 -9.98 16.22 24.33
N ALA A 50 -9.94 17.53 24.11
CA ALA A 50 -10.08 18.13 22.78
C ALA A 50 -8.97 17.66 21.83
N LEU A 51 -7.73 17.55 22.32
CA LEU A 51 -6.63 17.00 21.54
C LEU A 51 -6.86 15.54 21.14
N LEU A 52 -7.32 14.72 22.07
CA LEU A 52 -7.64 13.31 21.83
C LEU A 52 -8.71 13.18 20.74
N PHE A 53 -9.81 13.92 20.84
CA PHE A 53 -10.87 13.91 19.81
C PHE A 53 -10.39 14.44 18.47
N PHE A 54 -9.55 15.47 18.46
CA PHE A 54 -8.94 16.00 17.23
C PHE A 54 -8.06 14.94 16.55
N LEU A 55 -7.18 14.27 17.31
CA LEU A 55 -6.40 13.16 16.79
C LEU A 55 -7.29 12.00 16.33
N LEU A 56 -8.31 11.64 17.11
CA LEU A 56 -9.23 10.56 16.77
C LEU A 56 -9.98 10.83 15.47
N GLY A 57 -10.38 12.08 15.22
CA GLY A 57 -11.02 12.49 13.97
C GLY A 57 -10.05 12.56 12.79
N MET A 58 -8.78 12.90 13.04
CA MET A 58 -7.76 13.01 11.99
C MET A 58 -7.19 11.65 11.56
N VAL A 59 -7.05 10.69 12.47
CA VAL A 59 -6.53 9.34 12.20
C VAL A 59 -7.24 8.61 11.05
N PRO A 60 -8.60 8.51 10.99
CA PRO A 60 -9.27 7.78 9.93
C PRO A 60 -9.05 8.42 8.56
N VAL A 61 -9.08 9.75 8.48
CA VAL A 61 -8.82 10.49 7.24
C VAL A 61 -7.36 10.31 6.79
N TRP A 62 -6.41 10.42 7.72
CA TRP A 62 -5.00 10.23 7.43
C TRP A 62 -4.70 8.81 6.93
N LEU A 63 -5.28 7.79 7.57
CA LEU A 63 -5.09 6.39 7.19
C LEU A 63 -5.69 6.11 5.81
N TYR A 64 -6.87 6.66 5.51
CA TYR A 64 -7.49 6.56 4.19
C TYR A 64 -6.60 7.16 3.10
N LEU A 65 -6.17 8.42 3.27
CA LEU A 65 -5.30 9.10 2.32
C LEU A 65 -3.96 8.36 2.15
N ARG A 66 -3.42 7.78 3.23
CA ARG A 66 -2.20 6.97 3.20
C ARG A 66 -2.39 5.70 2.37
N ALA A 67 -3.51 5.01 2.53
CA ALA A 67 -3.83 3.80 1.78
C ALA A 67 -4.04 4.09 0.29
N VAL A 68 -4.74 5.17 -0.05
CA VAL A 68 -4.92 5.63 -1.44
C VAL A 68 -3.57 5.91 -2.08
N ARG A 69 -2.69 6.66 -1.40
CA ARG A 69 -1.34 6.95 -1.91
C ARG A 69 -0.51 5.68 -2.14
N TRP A 70 -0.58 4.72 -1.23
CA TRP A 70 0.11 3.44 -1.37
C TRP A 70 -0.40 2.63 -2.57
N ARG A 71 -1.73 2.58 -2.77
CA ARG A 71 -2.35 1.90 -3.92
C ARG A 71 -1.96 2.54 -5.25
N LEU A 72 -1.94 3.87 -5.32
CA LEU A 72 -1.52 4.61 -6.52
C LEU A 72 -0.05 4.32 -6.86
N GLN A 73 0.84 4.36 -5.86
CA GLN A 73 2.26 4.04 -6.07
C GLN A 73 2.47 2.62 -6.60
N ARG A 74 1.76 1.63 -6.07
CA ARG A 74 1.82 0.24 -6.58
C ARG A 74 1.33 0.13 -8.02
N ARG A 75 0.24 0.83 -8.36
CA ARG A 75 -0.32 0.84 -9.73
C ARG A 75 0.67 1.44 -10.73
N ILE A 76 1.29 2.56 -10.37
CA ILE A 76 2.30 3.21 -11.20
C ILE A 76 3.48 2.26 -11.42
N ALA A 77 4.01 1.65 -10.36
CA ALA A 77 5.12 0.70 -10.46
C ALA A 77 4.78 -0.51 -11.36
N ALA A 78 3.55 -1.02 -11.27
CA ALA A 78 3.10 -2.11 -12.15
C ALA A 78 3.03 -1.66 -13.62
N LEU A 79 2.48 -0.47 -13.91
CA LEU A 79 2.42 0.08 -15.26
C LEU A 79 3.82 0.32 -15.85
N GLU A 80 4.73 0.87 -15.05
CA GLU A 80 6.14 1.06 -15.45
C GLU A 80 6.82 -0.28 -15.77
N ASN A 81 6.57 -1.32 -14.98
CA ASN A 81 7.13 -2.65 -15.23
C ASN A 81 6.55 -3.29 -16.50
N SER A 82 5.24 -3.16 -16.73
CA SER A 82 4.59 -3.63 -17.97
C SER A 82 5.13 -2.91 -19.19
N LEU A 83 5.31 -1.59 -19.12
CA LEU A 83 5.91 -0.80 -20.20
C LEU A 83 7.36 -1.22 -20.49
N ARG A 84 8.17 -1.48 -19.45
CA ARG A 84 9.52 -2.03 -19.64
C ARG A 84 9.50 -3.42 -20.26
N ALA A 85 8.60 -4.30 -19.82
CA ALA A 85 8.50 -5.65 -20.37
C ALA A 85 8.07 -5.62 -21.85
N SER A 86 7.18 -4.71 -22.24
CA SER A 86 6.76 -4.53 -23.63
C SER A 86 7.79 -3.80 -24.50
N SER A 87 8.71 -3.01 -23.92
CA SER A 87 9.75 -2.31 -24.66
C SER A 87 11.05 -3.11 -24.83
N ILE A 88 11.18 -4.27 -24.18
CA ILE A 88 12.27 -5.21 -24.46
C ILE A 88 11.89 -5.96 -25.75
N PRO A 89 12.61 -5.76 -26.87
CA PRO A 89 12.40 -6.58 -28.05
C PRO A 89 12.71 -8.03 -27.67
N SER A 90 11.68 -8.88 -27.77
CA SER A 90 11.83 -10.33 -27.67
C SER A 90 12.94 -10.72 -28.63
N ALA A 91 14.08 -11.19 -28.10
CA ALA A 91 15.10 -11.81 -28.92
C ALA A 91 14.39 -12.92 -29.72
N ALA A 92 14.37 -12.77 -31.04
CA ALA A 92 13.73 -13.71 -31.93
C ALA A 92 14.25 -15.12 -31.60
N PRO A 93 13.39 -16.14 -31.54
CA PRO A 93 13.85 -17.52 -31.41
C PRO A 93 14.88 -17.77 -32.53
N PRO A 94 16.01 -18.47 -32.25
CA PRO A 94 16.87 -18.93 -33.32
C PRO A 94 16.02 -19.63 -34.35
N ALA A 95 16.08 -19.16 -35.60
CA ALA A 95 15.40 -19.81 -36.71
C ALA A 95 15.76 -21.30 -36.67
N ALA A 96 14.76 -22.15 -36.48
CA ALA A 96 14.94 -23.58 -36.58
C ALA A 96 15.51 -23.88 -37.96
N GLU A 97 16.78 -24.28 -37.97
CA GLU A 97 17.52 -24.72 -39.13
C GLU A 97 16.73 -25.86 -39.79
N PRO A 98 16.53 -25.84 -41.13
CA PRO A 98 15.78 -26.89 -41.80
C PRO A 98 16.48 -28.23 -41.56
N ALA A 99 15.78 -29.15 -40.90
CA ALA A 99 16.27 -30.50 -40.68
C ALA A 99 16.69 -31.12 -42.02
N PRO A 100 17.89 -31.74 -42.12
CA PRO A 100 18.30 -32.39 -43.35
C PRO A 100 17.33 -33.52 -43.66
N SER A 101 16.67 -33.40 -44.81
CA SER A 101 15.94 -34.47 -45.48
C SER A 101 16.87 -35.68 -45.60
N SER A 102 16.64 -36.68 -44.76
CA SER A 102 17.31 -37.97 -44.87
C SER A 102 16.68 -38.72 -46.03
N ALA A 103 17.17 -38.41 -47.22
CA ALA A 103 17.01 -39.27 -48.37
C ALA A 103 17.92 -40.49 -48.22
N SER A 104 17.34 -41.64 -48.57
CA SER A 104 18.01 -42.93 -48.86
C SER A 104 18.32 -43.83 -47.66
N LEU A 105 17.53 -44.89 -47.52
CA LEU A 105 17.99 -46.23 -47.86
C LEU A 105 16.77 -47.15 -48.06
N GLU A 106 16.53 -47.38 -49.34
CA GLU A 106 15.67 -48.42 -49.88
C GLU A 106 16.04 -49.78 -49.26
N ALA A 107 15.11 -50.35 -48.48
CA ALA A 107 15.22 -51.71 -47.98
C ALA A 107 14.58 -52.65 -49.01
N PRO A 108 15.29 -53.67 -49.53
CA PRO A 108 14.82 -54.51 -50.62
C PRO A 108 13.53 -55.29 -50.30
N LEU A 109 12.59 -55.26 -51.26
CA LEU A 109 11.39 -56.08 -51.29
C LEU A 109 11.76 -57.58 -51.23
N PRO A 110 11.04 -58.42 -50.45
CA PRO A 110 11.26 -59.86 -50.49
C PRO A 110 10.83 -60.42 -51.85
N PRO A 111 11.51 -61.46 -52.37
CA PRO A 111 11.21 -62.02 -53.67
C PRO A 111 9.84 -62.72 -53.65
N THR A 112 8.95 -62.28 -54.51
CA THR A 112 7.79 -63.06 -54.95
C THR A 112 8.33 -64.28 -55.69
N SER A 113 8.26 -65.45 -55.08
CA SER A 113 8.51 -66.71 -55.79
C SER A 113 7.21 -67.16 -56.47
N PRO A 114 7.22 -67.41 -57.79
CA PRO A 114 6.09 -68.01 -58.50
C PRO A 114 6.14 -69.52 -58.28
N GLU A 115 4.99 -70.20 -58.17
CA GLU A 115 4.72 -71.49 -58.82
C GLU A 115 3.31 -72.04 -58.49
N PRO A 116 2.83 -73.10 -59.16
CA PRO A 116 1.92 -73.11 -60.31
C PRO A 116 0.45 -73.43 -59.98
#